data_AF-A0A074WEW1-F1
#
_entry.id   AF-A0A074WEW1-F1
#
_cell.length_a   1.000
_cell.length_b   1.000
_cell.length_c   1.000
_cell.angle_alpha   90.00
_cell.angle_beta   90.00
_cell.angle_gamma   90.00
#
_symmetry.space_group_name_H-M   'P 1'
#
loop_
_entity.id
_entity.type
_entity.pdbx_description
1 polymer ?
#
loop_
_entity_poly.entity_id
_entity_poly.type
_entity_poly.pdbx_seq_one_letter_code
_entity_poly.pdbx_strand_id
1 'polypeptide(L)'
;MSENIPESIPVHRDPRSGQATKKRALSPKSKQSAQLEALFANPDKPISLPSSSTSKSSSSLPPEIVANVQGSSAGAGSGEFHVYKASRRREYERLRAMDEE
;
A
#
# COMPACT_ATOMS: atom_id res chain seq x y z
N MET A 1 -45.98 31.32 -46.86
CA MET A 1 -45.42 31.59 -45.53
C MET A 1 -44.27 30.62 -45.34
N SER A 2 -43.01 31.09 -45.41
CA SER A 2 -41.83 30.23 -45.22
C SER A 2 -41.60 29.97 -43.74
N GLU A 3 -41.31 28.73 -43.38
CA GLU A 3 -41.03 28.33 -42.00
C GLU A 3 -39.67 28.87 -41.52
N ASN A 4 -39.64 29.35 -40.28
CA ASN A 4 -38.45 29.90 -39.62
C ASN A 4 -37.63 28.73 -39.04
N ILE A 5 -36.55 28.36 -39.70
CA ILE A 5 -35.57 27.39 -39.18
C ILE A 5 -34.76 28.10 -38.08
N PRO A 6 -34.65 27.55 -36.85
CA PRO A 6 -33.76 28.11 -35.86
C PRO A 6 -32.30 27.95 -36.33
N GLU A 7 -31.62 29.08 -36.48
CA GLU A 7 -30.21 29.13 -36.89
C GLU A 7 -29.34 28.22 -36.02
N SER A 8 -28.42 27.53 -36.69
CA SER A 8 -27.50 26.55 -36.14
C SER A 8 -26.71 27.06 -34.93
N ILE A 9 -26.77 26.34 -33.82
CA ILE A 9 -25.89 26.54 -32.67
C ILE A 9 -24.44 26.29 -33.12
N PRO A 10 -23.52 27.27 -33.04
CA PRO A 10 -22.14 27.06 -33.42
C PRO A 10 -21.44 26.11 -32.43
N VAL A 11 -21.05 24.92 -32.89
CA VAL A 11 -20.28 23.93 -32.14
C VAL A 11 -18.78 24.23 -32.09
N HIS A 12 -18.35 25.45 -32.43
CA HIS A 12 -16.94 25.83 -32.38
C HIS A 12 -16.61 26.45 -31.02
N ARG A 13 -16.09 25.64 -30.09
CA ARG A 13 -15.58 26.15 -28.80
C ARG A 13 -14.31 26.97 -29.03
N ASP A 14 -14.38 28.27 -28.78
CA ASP A 14 -13.25 29.19 -28.88
C ASP A 14 -12.27 29.00 -27.69
N PRO A 15 -11.01 28.60 -27.92
CA PRO A 15 -10.03 28.37 -26.85
C PRO A 15 -9.62 29.65 -26.11
N ARG A 16 -9.96 30.84 -26.62
CA ARG A 16 -9.68 32.13 -25.96
C ARG A 16 -10.70 32.51 -24.88
N SER A 17 -11.80 31.78 -24.77
CA SER A 17 -12.94 32.13 -23.91
C SER A 17 -12.72 31.95 -22.40
N GLY A 18 -11.52 31.56 -21.94
CA GLY A 18 -11.18 31.47 -20.51
C GLY A 18 -12.06 30.53 -19.68
N GLN A 19 -12.95 29.78 -20.32
CA GLN A 19 -13.85 28.82 -19.69
C GLN A 19 -13.00 27.72 -19.07
N ALA A 20 -12.96 27.68 -17.74
CA ALA A 20 -12.26 26.64 -17.00
C ALA A 20 -12.80 25.27 -17.46
N THR A 21 -11.98 24.52 -18.20
CA THR A 21 -12.33 23.17 -18.61
C THR A 21 -12.48 22.34 -17.34
N LYS A 22 -13.74 22.02 -16.98
CA LYS A 22 -14.05 21.12 -15.86
C LYS A 22 -13.18 19.88 -16.05
N LYS A 23 -12.23 19.65 -15.14
CA LYS A 23 -11.33 18.49 -15.19
C LYS A 23 -12.22 17.26 -15.19
N ARG A 24 -12.38 16.61 -16.35
CA ARG A 24 -13.16 15.38 -16.46
C ARG A 24 -12.55 14.38 -15.49
N ALA A 25 -13.38 13.73 -14.68
CA ALA A 25 -12.92 12.62 -13.84
C ALA A 25 -12.30 11.57 -14.77
N LEU A 26 -10.98 11.35 -14.65
CA LEU A 26 -10.28 10.41 -15.50
C LEU A 26 -10.90 9.03 -15.31
N SER A 27 -11.42 8.46 -16.40
CA SER A 27 -11.90 7.09 -16.41
C SER A 27 -10.77 6.14 -15.96
N PRO A 28 -11.08 4.96 -15.40
CA PRO A 28 -10.04 3.99 -15.03
C PRO A 28 -9.08 3.69 -16.18
N LYS A 29 -9.58 3.63 -17.41
CA LYS A 29 -8.79 3.45 -18.64
C LYS A 29 -7.83 4.60 -18.90
N SER A 30 -8.26 5.85 -18.67
CA SER A 30 -7.41 7.04 -18.84
C SER A 30 -6.29 7.11 -17.79
N LYS A 31 -6.53 6.59 -16.58
CA LYS A 31 -5.46 6.46 -15.57
C LYS A 31 -4.43 5.42 -15.98
N GLN A 32 -4.91 4.27 -16.47
CA GLN A 32 -4.03 3.19 -16.95
C GLN A 32 -3.18 3.65 -18.14
N SER A 33 -3.75 4.38 -19.11
CA SER A 33 -2.99 4.88 -20.26
C SER A 33 -1.89 5.86 -19.85
N ALA A 34 -2.18 6.77 -18.90
CA ALA A 34 -1.17 7.71 -18.39
C ALA A 34 -0.03 7.00 -17.64
N GLN A 35 -0.33 5.92 -16.91
CA GLN A 35 0.69 5.09 -16.27
C GLN A 35 1.57 4.37 -17.30
N LEU A 36 0.98 3.84 -18.38
CA LEU A 36 1.73 3.21 -19.45
C LEU A 36 2.64 4.21 -20.19
N GLU A 37 2.14 5.40 -20.48
CA GLU A 37 2.92 6.47 -21.11
C GLU A 37 4.14 6.87 -20.25
N ALA A 38 3.96 6.98 -18.93
CA ALA A 38 5.05 7.26 -18.01
C ALA A 38 6.10 6.13 -17.95
N LEU A 39 5.68 4.87 -18.08
CA LEU A 39 6.59 3.72 -18.14
C LEU A 39 7.37 3.67 -19.46
N PHE A 40 6.72 3.98 -20.59
CA PHE A 40 7.38 4.01 -21.91
C PHE A 40 8.33 5.18 -22.10
N ALA A 41 8.23 6.25 -21.31
CA ALA A 41 9.15 7.38 -21.38
C ALA A 41 10.62 6.99 -21.08
N ASN A 42 10.86 5.93 -20.28
CA ASN A 42 12.20 5.46 -19.93
C ASN A 42 12.25 3.92 -19.89
N PRO A 43 12.37 3.24 -21.04
CA PRO A 43 12.29 1.78 -21.11
C PRO A 43 13.50 1.06 -20.48
N ASP A 44 14.67 1.70 -20.42
CA ASP A 44 15.89 1.09 -19.88
C ASP A 44 15.95 1.07 -18.34
N LYS A 45 15.00 1.76 -17.67
CA LYS A 45 14.99 1.86 -16.22
C LYS A 45 14.48 0.55 -15.60
N PRO A 46 15.26 -0.12 -14.73
CA PRO A 46 14.77 -1.32 -14.05
C PRO A 46 13.59 -0.97 -13.13
N ILE A 47 12.50 -1.73 -13.26
CA ILE A 47 11.29 -1.55 -12.46
C ILE A 47 11.34 -2.53 -11.29
N SER A 48 11.31 -2.01 -10.07
CA SER A 48 11.15 -2.84 -8.87
C SER A 48 9.69 -3.25 -8.75
N LEU A 49 9.37 -4.47 -9.18
CA LEU A 49 8.09 -5.07 -8.84
C LEU A 49 8.06 -5.35 -7.33
N PRO A 50 6.92 -5.15 -6.65
CA PRO A 50 6.81 -5.61 -5.28
C PRO A 50 7.01 -7.13 -5.30
N SER A 51 7.99 -7.63 -4.54
CA SER A 51 8.10 -9.08 -4.29
C SER A 51 6.75 -9.57 -3.80
N SER A 52 6.26 -10.72 -4.29
CA SER A 52 5.03 -11.34 -3.79
C SER A 52 5.06 -11.22 -2.28
N SER A 53 4.09 -10.51 -1.70
CA SER A 53 4.09 -10.18 -0.28
C SER A 53 4.36 -11.48 0.45
N THR A 54 5.56 -11.65 0.99
CA THR A 54 5.82 -12.70 1.94
C THR A 54 4.81 -12.41 3.02
N SER A 55 3.78 -13.25 3.10
CA SER A 55 2.77 -13.15 4.12
C SER A 55 3.51 -12.86 5.42
N LYS A 56 3.02 -11.89 6.20
CA LYS A 56 3.58 -11.58 7.52
C LYS A 56 3.37 -12.77 8.50
N SER A 57 3.26 -14.00 7.99
CA SER A 57 3.05 -15.27 8.68
C SER A 57 4.35 -15.85 9.24
N SER A 58 5.36 -15.01 9.48
CA SER A 58 6.39 -15.37 10.44
C SER A 58 6.21 -14.47 11.64
N SER A 59 5.24 -14.81 12.49
CA SER A 59 5.55 -14.71 13.91
C SER A 59 6.91 -15.39 14.04
N SER A 60 7.96 -14.60 14.31
CA SER A 60 9.34 -15.10 14.32
C SER A 60 9.35 -16.39 15.11
N LEU A 61 9.70 -17.50 14.47
CA LEU A 61 9.82 -18.78 15.14
C LEU A 61 10.69 -18.57 16.40
N PRO A 62 10.28 -19.11 17.56
CA PRO A 62 11.08 -18.99 18.76
C PRO A 62 12.50 -19.50 18.48
N PRO A 63 13.56 -18.82 18.97
CA PRO A 63 14.91 -19.31 18.79
C PRO A 63 15.07 -20.68 19.46
N GLU A 64 15.74 -21.61 18.77
CA GLU A 64 15.92 -22.98 19.26
C GLU A 64 16.81 -23.05 20.51
N ILE A 65 17.80 -22.17 20.61
CA ILE A 65 18.78 -22.16 21.71
C ILE A 65 18.89 -20.74 22.29
N VAL A 66 18.68 -20.64 23.60
CA VAL A 66 18.88 -19.41 24.37
C VAL A 66 20.17 -19.56 25.18
N ALA A 67 21.21 -18.82 24.80
CA ALA A 67 22.54 -18.98 25.38
C ALA A 67 22.70 -18.34 26.77
N ASN A 68 21.79 -17.46 27.18
CA ASN A 68 21.92 -16.61 28.37
C ASN A 68 21.04 -17.05 29.56
N VAL A 69 20.69 -18.33 29.64
CA VAL A 69 19.85 -18.88 30.73
C VAL A 69 20.63 -18.90 32.05
N GLN A 70 20.13 -18.17 33.04
CA GLN A 70 20.65 -18.23 34.41
C GLN A 70 20.15 -19.51 35.10
N GLY A 71 20.91 -20.01 36.09
CA GLY A 71 20.60 -21.28 36.77
C GLY A 71 19.20 -21.31 37.40
N SER A 72 18.60 -22.48 37.52
CA SER A 72 17.19 -22.64 37.94
C SER A 72 16.89 -22.14 39.36
N SER A 73 17.90 -22.10 40.24
CA SER A 73 17.79 -21.55 41.59
C SER A 73 18.39 -20.14 41.71
N ALA A 74 18.78 -19.51 40.61
CA ALA A 74 19.29 -18.14 40.63
C ALA A 74 18.16 -17.15 40.93
N GLY A 75 18.47 -16.08 41.65
CA GLY A 75 17.52 -15.01 41.93
C GLY A 75 17.15 -14.20 40.68
N ALA A 76 16.06 -13.44 40.77
CA ALA A 76 15.64 -12.55 39.67
C ALA A 76 16.64 -11.39 39.50
N GLY A 77 17.25 -11.31 38.31
CA GLY A 77 18.08 -10.16 37.92
C GLY A 77 17.23 -8.95 37.54
N SER A 78 17.86 -7.77 37.47
CA SER A 78 17.17 -6.51 37.09
C SER A 78 16.58 -6.53 35.68
N GLY A 79 17.14 -7.35 34.78
CA GLY A 79 16.67 -7.50 33.40
C GLY A 79 15.55 -8.53 33.21
N GLU A 80 15.27 -9.36 34.22
CA GLU A 80 14.34 -10.50 34.08
C GLU A 80 12.91 -10.03 33.77
N PHE A 81 12.52 -8.89 34.34
CA PHE A 81 11.23 -8.26 34.02
C PHE A 81 11.10 -7.93 32.53
N HIS A 82 12.16 -7.43 31.89
CA HIS A 82 12.13 -7.07 30.48
C HIS A 82 12.11 -8.31 29.58
N VAL A 83 12.84 -9.37 29.95
CA VAL A 83 12.81 -10.66 29.26
C VAL A 83 11.39 -11.22 29.26
N TYR A 84 10.74 -11.25 30.43
CA TYR A 84 9.34 -11.66 30.56
C TYR A 84 8.37 -10.79 29.74
N LYS A 85 8.52 -9.46 29.80
CA LYS A 85 7.66 -8.55 29.04
C LYS A 85 7.74 -8.80 27.54
N ALA A 86 8.94 -9.04 27.02
CA ALA A 86 9.16 -9.34 25.60
C ALA A 86 8.63 -10.73 25.22
N SER A 87 8.88 -11.76 26.04
CA SER A 87 8.41 -13.12 25.77
C SER A 87 6.88 -13.20 25.81
N ARG A 88 6.23 -12.57 26.81
CA ARG A 88 4.78 -12.50 26.92
C ARG A 88 4.15 -11.80 25.70
N ARG A 89 4.73 -10.69 25.25
CA ARG A 89 4.24 -9.99 24.04
C ARG A 89 4.30 -10.90 22.82
N ARG A 90 5.44 -11.57 22.59
CA ARG A 90 5.62 -12.52 21.49
C ARG A 90 4.61 -13.65 21.54
N GLU A 91 4.33 -14.17 22.73
CA GLU A 91 3.39 -15.27 22.93
C GLU A 91 1.94 -14.85 22.66
N TYR A 92 1.53 -13.66 23.09
CA TYR A 92 0.20 -13.13 22.76
C TYR A 92 0.02 -12.86 21.27
N GLU A 93 1.05 -12.36 20.60
CA GLU A 93 1.03 -12.20 19.14
C GLU A 93 0.92 -13.56 18.44
N ARG A 94 1.60 -14.60 18.95
CA ARG A 94 1.51 -15.98 18.45
C ARG A 94 0.11 -16.58 18.63
N LEU A 95 -0.46 -16.47 19.84
CA LEU A 95 -1.81 -16.97 20.12
C LEU A 95 -2.85 -16.24 19.26
N ARG A 96 -2.75 -14.92 19.19
CA ARG A 96 -3.64 -14.11 18.35
C ARG A 96 -3.56 -14.50 16.87
N ALA A 97 -2.35 -14.75 16.35
CA ALA A 97 -2.20 -15.21 14.97
C ALA A 97 -2.81 -16.60 14.74
N MET A 98 -2.73 -17.52 15.72
CA MET A 98 -3.40 -18.82 15.64
C MET A 98 -4.93 -18.73 15.74
N ASP A 99 -5.45 -17.76 16.49
CA ASP A 99 -6.90 -17.53 16.60
C ASP A 99 -7.49 -16.83 15.34
N GLU A 100 -6.65 -16.11 14.59
CA GLU A 100 -7.03 -15.40 13.35
C GLU A 100 -6.94 -16.28 12.08
N GLU A 101 -6.28 -17.44 12.16
CA GLU A 101 -6.22 -18.49 11.13
C GLU A 101 -7.48 -19.39 11.12
#